data_AF-A0A2T4AWD0-F1
#
_entry.id   AF-A0A2T4AWD0-F1
#
_cell.length_a   1.000
_cell.length_b   1.000
_cell.length_c   1.000
_cell.angle_alpha   90.00
_cell.angle_beta   90.00
_cell.angle_gamma   90.00
#
_symmetry.space_group_name_H-M   'P 1'
#
loop_
_entity.id
_entity.type
_entity.pdbx_description
1 polymer ?
#
loop_
_entity_poly.entity_id
_entity_poly.type
_entity_poly.pdbx_seq_one_letter_code
_entity_poly.pdbx_strand_id
1 'polypeptide(L)'
;MMLNEAMFDGEDGWVLKPAAYQGADKLSVTLHDAARHTLDLALTFFAGHNIPAEEEDEGDNPRSRSALRPVIKAELHIGEDDKDGHEHSYKQHTKAAKTSNPQFMCSSHQKGAGEKLQFLNIPKVVEELSFIR
;
A
#
# COMPACT_ATOMS: atom_id res chain seq x y z
N MET A 1 9.37 1.10 1.58
CA MET A 1 9.33 2.57 1.59
C MET A 1 8.72 3.02 2.90
N MET A 2 9.35 3.97 3.59
CA MET A 2 8.77 4.54 4.81
C MET A 2 7.69 5.55 4.40
N LEU A 3 6.54 5.57 5.08
CA LEU A 3 5.38 6.39 4.69
C LEU A 3 5.73 7.89 4.55
N ASN A 4 6.61 8.37 5.42
CA ASN A 4 7.10 9.75 5.38
C ASN A 4 7.87 10.07 4.09
N GLU A 5 8.66 9.14 3.55
CA GLU A 5 9.40 9.36 2.31
C GLU A 5 8.44 9.59 1.14
N ALA A 6 7.37 8.78 1.07
CA ALA A 6 6.35 8.93 0.04
C ALA A 6 5.57 10.24 0.15
N MET A 7 5.34 10.74 1.37
CA MET A 7 4.67 12.02 1.58
C MET A 7 5.50 13.20 1.04
N PHE A 8 6.83 13.14 1.11
CA PHE A 8 7.72 14.23 0.67
C PHE A 8 8.39 13.96 -0.69
N ASP A 9 8.02 12.89 -1.40
CA ASP A 9 8.65 12.53 -2.67
C ASP A 9 8.39 13.61 -3.74
N GLY A 10 9.46 14.10 -4.36
CA GLY A 10 9.39 15.21 -5.32
C GLY A 10 9.21 16.60 -4.72
N GLU A 11 9.24 16.74 -3.39
CA GLU A 11 9.08 18.01 -2.68
C GLU A 11 10.38 18.41 -1.95
N ASP A 12 10.53 19.71 -1.63
CA ASP A 12 11.69 20.23 -0.88
C ASP A 12 11.57 20.00 0.65
N GLY A 13 10.93 18.90 1.05
CA GLY A 13 10.66 18.55 2.45
C GLY A 13 9.48 19.27 3.09
N TRP A 14 8.64 19.94 2.30
CA TRP A 14 7.43 20.62 2.76
C TRP A 14 6.25 20.29 1.87
N VAL A 15 5.14 19.85 2.47
CA VAL A 15 3.87 19.63 1.76
C VAL A 15 2.80 20.54 2.34
N LEU A 16 2.07 21.21 1.46
CA LEU A 16 0.94 22.03 1.88
C LEU A 16 -0.17 21.12 2.41
N LYS A 17 -0.66 21.40 3.62
CA LYS A 17 -1.78 20.65 4.20
C LYS A 17 -3.02 20.73 3.30
N PRO A 18 -3.88 19.70 3.28
CA PRO A 18 -5.14 19.76 2.52
C PRO A 18 -6.00 20.95 2.95
N ALA A 19 -6.81 21.49 2.03
CA ALA A 19 -7.57 22.73 2.24
C ALA A 19 -8.37 22.77 3.55
N ALA A 20 -8.95 21.63 3.95
CA ALA A 20 -9.68 21.51 5.21
C ALA A 20 -8.82 21.87 6.44
N TYR A 21 -7.53 21.56 6.41
CA TYR A 21 -6.58 21.79 7.52
C TYR A 21 -5.87 23.15 7.47
N GLN A 22 -6.18 24.02 6.50
CA GLN A 22 -5.53 25.33 6.35
C GLN A 22 -6.19 26.45 7.18
N GLY A 23 -7.32 26.18 7.85
CA GLY A 23 -8.08 27.15 8.65
C GLY A 23 -7.37 27.61 9.94
N ALA A 24 -7.70 28.82 10.39
CA ALA A 24 -7.16 29.40 11.62
C ALA A 24 -7.68 28.71 12.90
N ASP A 25 -8.87 28.10 12.83
CA ASP A 25 -9.50 27.40 13.95
C ASP A 25 -9.09 25.91 13.93
N LYS A 26 -7.86 25.66 14.37
CA LYS A 26 -7.23 24.33 14.38
C LYS A 26 -7.94 23.31 15.27
N LEU A 27 -8.88 23.76 16.12
CA LEU A 27 -9.57 22.92 17.09
C LEU A 27 -10.88 22.32 16.54
N SER A 28 -11.34 22.73 15.35
CA SER A 28 -12.65 22.34 14.82
C SER A 28 -12.62 21.44 13.59
N VAL A 29 -11.48 21.22 12.94
CA VAL A 29 -11.40 20.41 11.72
C VAL A 29 -11.11 18.96 12.09
N THR A 30 -12.14 18.12 12.01
CA THR A 30 -11.99 16.66 12.16
C THR A 30 -11.67 16.01 10.81
N LEU A 31 -11.19 14.77 10.81
CA LEU A 31 -11.11 14.02 9.54
C LEU A 31 -12.46 13.91 8.87
N HIS A 32 -13.53 13.88 9.64
CA HIS A 32 -14.88 13.86 9.09
C HIS A 32 -15.17 15.12 8.26
N ASP A 33 -14.58 16.27 8.60
CA ASP A 33 -14.74 17.52 7.86
C ASP A 33 -13.80 17.59 6.65
N ALA A 34 -12.65 16.91 6.73
CA ALA A 34 -11.66 16.84 5.65
C ALA A 34 -11.93 15.73 4.62
N ALA A 35 -12.54 14.63 5.06
CA ALA A 35 -12.84 13.46 4.26
C ALA A 35 -13.81 13.79 3.13
N ARG A 36 -13.45 13.40 1.91
CA ARG A 36 -14.20 13.79 0.71
C ARG A 36 -15.08 12.67 0.16
N HIS A 37 -14.71 11.41 0.37
CA HIS A 37 -15.45 10.28 -0.19
C HIS A 37 -15.12 8.94 0.48
N THR A 38 -15.90 7.92 0.10
CA THR A 38 -15.58 6.49 0.27
C THR A 38 -14.72 6.03 -0.92
N LEU A 39 -13.73 5.18 -0.67
CA LEU A 39 -12.83 4.64 -1.70
C LEU A 39 -13.08 3.14 -1.91
N ASP A 40 -13.15 2.76 -3.18
CA ASP A 40 -12.96 1.38 -3.65
C ASP A 40 -11.65 1.31 -4.46
N LEU A 41 -10.67 0.55 -3.97
CA LEU A 41 -9.37 0.36 -4.60
C LEU A 41 -9.14 -1.12 -4.90
N ALA A 42 -8.79 -1.44 -6.14
CA ALA A 42 -8.42 -2.80 -6.54
C ALA A 42 -7.02 -2.80 -7.17
N LEU A 43 -6.11 -3.55 -6.58
CA LEU A 43 -4.74 -3.75 -7.06
C LEU A 43 -4.66 -5.13 -7.71
N THR A 44 -4.25 -5.19 -8.98
CA THR A 44 -4.04 -6.45 -9.69
C THR A 44 -2.54 -6.64 -9.94
N PHE A 45 -1.97 -7.69 -9.36
CA PHE A 45 -0.58 -8.06 -9.52
C PHE A 45 -0.47 -9.19 -10.54
N PHE A 46 0.36 -9.01 -11.56
CA PHE A 46 0.52 -10.00 -12.64
C PHE A 46 1.79 -10.84 -12.47
N ALA A 47 2.91 -10.18 -12.16
CA ALA A 47 4.19 -10.84 -12.00
C ALA A 47 5.15 -9.98 -11.17
N GLY A 48 6.19 -10.61 -10.65
CA GLY A 48 7.40 -9.95 -10.17
C GLY A 48 8.59 -10.35 -11.04
N HIS A 49 9.62 -9.52 -11.09
CA HIS A 49 10.84 -9.83 -11.86
C HIS A 49 12.08 -9.51 -11.05
N ASN A 50 13.06 -10.42 -11.12
CA ASN A 50 14.36 -10.31 -10.48
C ASN A 50 14.29 -9.94 -8.98
N ILE A 51 13.36 -10.55 -8.24
CA ILE A 51 13.26 -10.34 -6.79
C ILE A 51 14.55 -10.88 -6.14
N PRO A 52 15.28 -10.04 -5.37
CA PRO A 52 16.52 -10.46 -4.73
C PRO A 52 16.25 -11.52 -3.66
N ALA A 53 17.19 -12.46 -3.49
CA ALA A 53 17.22 -13.33 -2.33
C ALA A 53 17.86 -12.59 -1.15
N GLU A 54 17.54 -12.98 0.08
CA GLU A 54 18.13 -12.38 1.29
C GLU A 54 19.65 -12.62 1.34
N GLU A 55 20.40 -11.65 1.85
CA GLU A 55 21.87 -11.58 1.79
C GLU A 55 22.58 -12.75 2.51
N GLU A 56 21.92 -13.44 3.46
CA GLU A 56 22.51 -14.63 4.11
C GLU A 56 22.66 -15.83 3.14
N ASP A 57 22.03 -15.77 1.98
CA ASP A 57 22.12 -16.75 0.88
C ASP A 57 23.05 -16.25 -0.26
N GLU A 58 24.08 -15.46 0.09
CA GLU A 58 25.00 -14.70 -0.80
C GLU A 58 25.85 -15.51 -1.82
N GLY A 59 25.70 -16.83 -1.87
CA GLY A 59 26.19 -17.58 -3.03
C GLY A 59 25.19 -17.40 -4.16
N ASP A 60 25.65 -17.05 -5.36
CA ASP A 60 24.90 -17.01 -6.62
C ASP A 60 24.38 -18.43 -7.00
N ASN A 61 23.63 -19.02 -6.09
CA ASN A 61 23.25 -20.41 -6.03
C ASN A 61 21.84 -20.45 -6.62
N PRO A 62 21.66 -21.00 -7.83
CA PRO A 62 20.37 -21.05 -8.49
C PRO A 62 19.31 -21.79 -7.65
N ARG A 63 19.73 -22.61 -6.67
CA ARG A 63 18.84 -23.25 -5.69
C ARG A 63 18.16 -22.23 -4.77
N SER A 64 18.86 -21.21 -4.27
CA SER A 64 18.28 -20.18 -3.39
C SER A 64 17.20 -19.36 -4.12
N ARG A 65 17.48 -18.94 -5.37
CA ARG A 65 16.50 -18.19 -6.20
C ARG A 65 15.23 -18.98 -6.55
N SER A 66 15.29 -20.32 -6.55
CA SER A 66 14.14 -21.20 -6.75
C SER A 66 13.36 -21.48 -5.45
N ALA A 67 14.03 -21.32 -4.30
CA ALA A 67 13.46 -21.49 -2.97
C ALA A 67 12.69 -20.26 -2.50
N LEU A 68 12.91 -19.09 -3.11
CA LEU A 68 12.16 -17.86 -2.81
C LEU A 68 10.64 -18.08 -2.80
N ARG A 69 9.99 -17.54 -1.77
CA ARG A 69 8.53 -17.55 -1.59
C ARG A 69 8.00 -16.12 -1.45
N PRO A 70 8.08 -15.30 -2.51
CA PRO A 70 7.67 -13.91 -2.42
C PRO A 70 6.16 -13.80 -2.17
N VAL A 71 5.80 -12.81 -1.34
CA VAL A 71 4.43 -12.43 -1.00
C VAL A 71 4.33 -10.93 -1.22
N ILE A 72 3.25 -10.48 -1.84
CA ILE A 72 2.93 -9.06 -1.92
C ILE A 72 2.02 -8.72 -0.77
N LYS A 73 2.43 -7.75 0.05
CA LYS A 73 1.61 -7.17 1.11
C LYS A 73 1.26 -5.75 0.67
N ALA A 74 -0.02 -5.43 0.70
CA ALA A 74 -0.53 -4.10 0.42
C ALA A 74 -1.15 -3.54 1.70
N GLU A 75 -0.71 -2.37 2.13
CA GLU A 75 -1.26 -1.66 3.28
C GLU A 75 -1.74 -0.26 2.87
N LEU A 76 -3.06 -0.04 2.95
CA LEU A 76 -3.70 1.24 2.72
C LEU A 76 -3.78 1.99 4.05
N HIS A 77 -3.06 3.09 4.14
CA HIS A 77 -3.06 4.03 5.26
C HIS A 77 -4.03 5.15 4.95
N ILE A 78 -4.95 5.42 5.87
CA ILE A 78 -5.83 6.60 5.84
C ILE A 78 -5.52 7.47 7.05
N GLY A 79 -5.89 8.75 6.99
CA GLY A 79 -5.62 9.69 8.08
C GLY A 79 -6.17 9.22 9.43
N GLU A 80 -5.62 9.79 10.52
CA GLU A 80 -6.08 9.57 11.89
C GLU A 80 -7.14 10.58 12.35
N ASP A 81 -8.20 10.10 13.01
CA ASP A 81 -9.11 10.98 13.76
C ASP A 81 -8.46 11.17 15.13
N ASP A 82 -8.19 12.42 15.53
CA ASP A 82 -7.47 12.81 16.77
C ASP A 82 -8.04 12.20 18.07
N LYS A 83 -9.24 11.59 18.01
CA LYS A 83 -9.94 11.01 19.16
C LYS A 83 -9.62 9.54 19.41
N ASP A 84 -9.20 8.80 18.38
CA ASP A 84 -9.03 7.34 18.48
C ASP A 84 -7.56 6.91 18.59
N GLY A 85 -6.60 7.78 18.24
CA GLY A 85 -5.16 7.54 18.46
C GLY A 85 -4.62 6.26 17.81
N HIS A 86 -5.37 5.69 16.87
CA HIS A 86 -5.08 4.43 16.21
C HIS A 86 -4.87 4.69 14.72
N GLU A 87 -3.69 4.32 14.21
CA GLU A 87 -3.35 4.28 12.79
C GLU A 87 -4.40 3.43 12.04
N HIS A 88 -5.23 4.07 11.23
CA HIS A 88 -6.21 3.38 10.40
C HIS A 88 -5.52 2.81 9.15
N SER A 89 -4.96 1.61 9.28
CA SER A 89 -4.37 0.87 8.16
C SER A 89 -5.17 -0.39 7.80
N TYR A 90 -5.49 -0.55 6.52
CA TYR A 90 -6.10 -1.74 5.96
C TYR A 90 -5.03 -2.59 5.29
N LYS A 91 -4.98 -3.88 5.58
CA LYS A 91 -3.90 -4.76 5.11
C LYS A 91 -4.46 -5.93 4.33
N GLN A 92 -3.85 -6.21 3.19
CA GLN A 92 -4.09 -7.41 2.40
C GLN A 92 -2.77 -8.00 1.92
N HIS A 93 -2.79 -9.26 1.55
CA HIS A 93 -1.62 -9.90 0.97
C HIS A 93 -2.02 -10.99 -0.01
N THR A 94 -1.12 -11.25 -0.95
CA THR A 94 -1.25 -12.38 -1.87
C THR A 94 -0.92 -13.70 -1.16
N LYS A 95 -1.18 -14.81 -1.83
CA LYS A 95 -0.53 -16.07 -1.46
C LYS A 95 0.96 -16.01 -1.77
N ALA A 96 1.73 -16.87 -1.09
CA ALA A 96 3.14 -17.06 -1.41
C ALA A 96 3.30 -17.62 -2.82
N ALA A 97 4.02 -16.89 -3.66
CA ALA A 97 4.41 -17.32 -4.99
C ALA A 97 5.72 -18.12 -4.92
N LYS A 98 6.28 -18.44 -6.09
CA LYS A 98 7.53 -19.21 -6.20
C LYS A 98 8.50 -18.48 -7.11
N THR A 99 9.78 -18.65 -6.80
CA THR A 99 10.93 -18.15 -7.58
C THR A 99 11.10 -16.62 -7.49
N SER A 100 12.27 -16.14 -7.91
CA SER A 100 12.56 -14.70 -8.09
C SER A 100 11.75 -14.01 -9.20
N ASN A 101 11.03 -14.77 -10.05
CA ASN A 101 10.21 -14.25 -11.14
C ASN A 101 8.77 -14.80 -11.03
N PRO A 102 8.03 -14.49 -9.95
CA PRO A 102 6.72 -15.06 -9.73
C PRO A 102 5.72 -14.60 -10.79
N GLN A 103 4.81 -15.48 -11.18
CA GLN A 103 3.59 -15.14 -11.90
C GLN A 103 2.41 -15.29 -10.94
N PHE A 104 1.72 -14.18 -10.68
CA PHE A 104 0.56 -14.15 -9.82
C PHE A 104 -0.68 -14.43 -10.67
N MET A 105 -1.20 -15.65 -10.58
CA MET A 105 -2.38 -16.07 -11.34
C MET A 105 -3.61 -16.07 -10.45
N CYS A 106 -4.71 -15.49 -10.94
CA CYS A 106 -6.01 -15.66 -10.31
C CYS A 106 -6.36 -17.15 -10.24
N SER A 107 -7.05 -17.57 -9.18
CA SER A 107 -7.63 -18.91 -9.09
C SER A 107 -8.78 -19.15 -10.07
N SER A 108 -9.21 -18.12 -10.82
CA SER A 108 -10.21 -18.27 -11.88
C SER A 108 -9.60 -18.97 -13.10
N HIS A 109 -10.41 -19.71 -13.85
CA HIS A 109 -10.01 -20.38 -15.10
C HIS A 109 -9.63 -19.41 -16.24
N GLN A 110 -9.56 -18.11 -15.97
CA GLN A 110 -9.24 -17.09 -16.94
C GLN A 110 -7.73 -16.85 -16.96
N LYS A 111 -7.08 -17.46 -17.95
CA LYS A 111 -5.63 -17.35 -18.18
C LYS A 111 -5.23 -15.87 -18.29
N GLY A 112 -4.36 -15.40 -17.40
CA GLY A 112 -3.84 -14.02 -17.41
C GLY A 112 -4.54 -13.02 -16.47
N ALA A 113 -5.46 -13.47 -15.61
CA ALA A 113 -6.27 -12.55 -14.80
C ALA A 113 -5.57 -11.84 -13.61
N GLY A 114 -4.30 -12.13 -13.31
CA GLY A 114 -3.58 -11.54 -12.18
C GLY A 114 -4.15 -11.92 -10.79
N GLU A 115 -3.41 -11.70 -9.72
CA GLU A 115 -3.94 -11.80 -8.35
C GLU A 115 -4.44 -10.43 -7.89
N LYS A 116 -5.67 -10.36 -7.38
CA LYS A 116 -6.33 -9.10 -7.04
C LYS A 116 -6.47 -8.93 -5.53
N LEU A 117 -6.01 -7.79 -5.01
CA LEU A 117 -6.28 -7.31 -3.64
C LEU A 117 -7.30 -6.17 -3.73
N GLN A 118 -8.32 -6.18 -2.88
CA GLN A 118 -9.46 -5.25 -2.97
C GLN A 118 -9.78 -4.58 -1.64
N PHE A 119 -9.59 -3.28 -1.56
CA PHE A 119 -10.02 -2.45 -0.44
C PHE A 119 -11.35 -1.82 -0.84
N LEU A 120 -12.45 -2.32 -0.28
CA LEU A 120 -13.81 -1.88 -0.65
C LEU A 120 -14.45 -1.12 0.51
N ASN A 121 -15.24 -0.10 0.16
CA ASN A 121 -15.99 0.74 1.07
C ASN A 121 -15.13 1.38 2.16
N ILE A 122 -13.92 1.84 1.81
CA ILE A 122 -13.02 2.50 2.76
C ILE A 122 -13.54 3.91 3.04
N PRO A 123 -14.05 4.20 4.25
CA PRO A 123 -14.67 5.47 4.54
C PRO A 123 -13.61 6.54 4.88
N LYS A 124 -14.06 7.79 4.91
CA LYS A 124 -13.29 8.93 5.42
C LYS A 124 -11.94 9.15 4.74
N VAL A 125 -11.83 8.87 3.44
CA VAL A 125 -10.57 9.03 2.71
C VAL A 125 -10.30 10.51 2.42
N VAL A 126 -9.07 10.92 2.73
CA VAL A 126 -8.44 12.17 2.30
C VAL A 126 -7.27 11.77 1.44
N GLU A 127 -7.42 11.84 0.11
CA GLU A 127 -6.43 11.31 -0.85
C GLU A 127 -5.04 11.89 -0.63
N GLU A 128 -4.95 13.19 -0.30
CA GLU A 128 -3.69 13.88 -0.05
C GLU A 128 -2.95 13.39 1.22
N LEU A 129 -3.63 12.65 2.10
CA LEU A 129 -3.07 12.08 3.34
C LEU A 129 -3.21 10.55 3.39
N SER A 130 -3.52 9.91 2.26
CA SER A 130 -3.77 8.47 2.20
C SER A 130 -2.75 7.80 1.28
N PHE A 131 -2.15 6.71 1.75
CA PHE A 131 -1.00 6.10 1.09
C PHE A 131 -1.18 4.59 0.98
N ILE A 132 -0.77 4.01 -0.15
CA ILE A 132 -0.69 2.56 -0.34
C ILE A 132 0.78 2.14 -0.35
N ARG A 133 1.16 1.14 0.46
CA ARG A 133 2.51 0.57 0.51
C ARG A 133 2.52 -0.93 0.30
#